data_AF-A0A068QP16-F1
#
_entry.id   AF-A0A068QP16-F1
#
_cell.length_a   1.000
_cell.length_b   1.000
_cell.length_c   1.000
_cell.angle_alpha   90.00
_cell.angle_beta   90.00
_cell.angle_gamma   90.00
#
_symmetry.space_group_name_H-M   'P 1'
#
loop_
_entity.id
_entity.type
_entity.pdbx_description
1 polymer ?
#
loop_
_entity_poly.entity_id
_entity_poly.type
_entity_poly.pdbx_seq_one_letter_code
_entity_poly.pdbx_strand_id
1 'polypeptide(L)'
;MLQTPGCNQRSAWFNYLRNTLLRYTLTMNFLAHLHLAALAESSLLGNLMADFVRGSPEGAFSPDIVAGIRMHRRVDSLTDQHPLVTQARKLFRDEYRRVAPITLDIVWDHFLSLHWDKFEKNYSLPEFVNFARNNIEPHLASTPKKFQALNNTLWSQNLLIRYADMSCIANVLQNMARQRPKLSALAGSYQDIENHYLDFETLFCQFYPEMMALASNKRLLG
;
A
#
# COMPACT_ATOMS: atom_id res chain seq x y z
N MET A 1 34.35 20.52 2.12
CA MET A 1 32.96 20.88 2.42
C MET A 1 32.12 20.56 1.21
N LEU A 2 31.48 19.39 1.20
CA LEU A 2 30.55 18.99 0.13
C LEU A 2 29.14 19.36 0.58
N GLN A 3 28.51 20.24 -0.19
CA GLN A 3 27.13 20.66 -0.01
C GLN A 3 26.19 19.50 -0.32
N THR A 4 25.30 19.17 0.61
CA THR A 4 24.15 18.31 0.38
C THR A 4 23.10 19.08 -0.44
N PRO A 5 22.50 18.50 -1.50
CA PRO A 5 21.40 19.14 -2.20
C PRO A 5 20.16 19.16 -1.29
N GLY A 6 19.65 20.36 -1.03
CA GLY A 6 18.46 20.59 -0.23
C GLY A 6 17.22 19.90 -0.81
N CYS A 7 16.54 19.15 0.05
CA CYS A 7 15.22 18.61 -0.20
C CYS A 7 14.20 19.76 -0.25
N ASN A 8 13.93 20.29 -1.44
CA ASN A 8 12.86 21.26 -1.64
C ASN A 8 12.14 21.00 -2.98
N GLN A 9 11.47 19.86 -3.07
CA GLN A 9 10.39 19.65 -4.04
C GLN A 9 9.12 19.30 -3.28
N ARG A 10 8.18 20.25 -3.24
CA ARG A 10 6.79 19.99 -2.84
C ARG A 10 6.21 19.00 -3.85
N SER A 11 6.17 17.73 -3.47
CA SER A 11 5.91 16.61 -4.37
C SER A 11 4.41 16.53 -4.76
N ALA A 12 4.10 16.01 -5.94
CA ALA A 12 2.70 15.87 -6.43
C ALA A 12 1.81 15.04 -5.48
N TRP A 13 2.43 14.18 -4.66
CA TRP A 13 1.81 13.41 -3.58
C TRP A 13 1.09 14.29 -2.55
N PHE A 14 1.69 15.43 -2.23
CA PHE A 14 1.15 16.39 -1.26
C PHE A 14 -0.13 17.08 -1.77
N ASN A 15 -0.33 17.17 -3.09
CA ASN A 15 -1.57 17.72 -3.66
C ASN A 15 -2.68 16.65 -3.76
N TYR A 16 -2.34 15.37 -3.90
CA TYR A 16 -3.29 14.26 -3.97
C TYR A 16 -4.06 14.05 -2.65
N LEU A 17 -3.34 14.01 -1.53
CA LEU A 17 -3.92 13.81 -0.19
C LEU A 17 -4.88 14.95 0.23
N ARG A 18 -4.79 16.12 -0.42
CA ARG A 18 -5.47 17.38 -0.02
C ARG A 18 -6.91 17.44 -0.53
N ASN A 19 -7.21 16.69 -1.61
CA ASN A 19 -8.42 16.85 -2.41
C ASN A 19 -9.38 15.65 -2.36
N THR A 20 -9.21 14.67 -1.45
CA THR A 20 -10.09 13.48 -1.40
C THR A 20 -11.08 13.52 -0.24
N LEU A 21 -12.38 13.33 -0.53
CA LEU A 21 -13.44 13.03 0.45
C LEU A 21 -13.33 11.56 0.91
N LEU A 22 -13.24 11.30 2.23
CA LEU A 22 -13.07 9.97 2.82
C LEU A 22 -14.39 9.46 3.43
N ARG A 23 -14.96 8.46 2.78
CA ARG A 23 -15.89 7.48 3.37
C ARG A 23 -15.43 6.03 3.11
N TYR A 24 -14.23 5.85 2.56
CA TYR A 24 -13.70 4.55 2.16
C TYR A 24 -12.33 4.36 2.79
N THR A 25 -12.14 3.18 3.35
CA THR A 25 -10.93 2.58 3.92
C THR A 25 -9.74 2.87 3.00
N LEU A 26 -8.71 3.52 3.54
CA LEU A 26 -7.44 3.65 2.84
C LEU A 26 -6.61 2.43 3.24
N THR A 27 -6.65 1.36 2.45
CA THR A 27 -5.70 0.25 2.59
C THR A 27 -4.47 0.58 1.75
N MET A 28 -3.51 1.27 2.35
CA MET A 28 -2.32 1.79 1.66
C MET A 28 -1.17 0.76 1.63
N ASN A 29 -1.46 -0.46 1.14
CA ASN A 29 -0.50 -1.56 1.01
C ASN A 29 -0.24 -1.88 -0.48
N PHE A 30 0.14 -0.86 -1.25
CA PHE A 30 0.20 -0.92 -2.71
C PHE A 30 1.21 -1.95 -3.22
N LEU A 31 2.40 -2.01 -2.64
CA LEU A 31 3.44 -2.95 -3.08
C LEU A 31 2.99 -4.38 -2.80
N ALA A 32 2.41 -4.66 -1.62
CA ALA A 32 1.89 -5.99 -1.32
C ALA A 32 0.75 -6.39 -2.25
N HIS A 33 -0.21 -5.50 -2.52
CA HIS A 33 -1.30 -5.81 -3.45
C HIS A 33 -0.79 -6.12 -4.86
N LEU A 34 0.16 -5.34 -5.35
CA LEU A 34 0.78 -5.58 -6.66
C LEU A 34 1.53 -6.92 -6.67
N HIS A 35 2.32 -7.20 -5.63
CA HIS A 35 3.10 -8.44 -5.55
C HIS A 35 2.22 -9.68 -5.44
N LEU A 36 1.22 -9.68 -4.55
CA LEU A 36 0.26 -10.77 -4.43
C LEU A 36 -0.54 -10.97 -5.72
N ALA A 37 -0.94 -9.89 -6.40
CA ALA A 37 -1.60 -9.98 -7.70
C ALA A 37 -0.71 -10.62 -8.75
N ALA A 38 0.58 -10.26 -8.82
CA ALA A 38 1.54 -10.87 -9.72
C ALA A 38 1.70 -12.37 -9.44
N LEU A 39 1.86 -12.77 -8.16
CA LEU A 39 1.96 -14.17 -7.75
C LEU A 39 0.71 -15.00 -8.09
N ALA A 40 -0.47 -14.38 -8.07
CA ALA A 40 -1.73 -15.03 -8.44
C ALA A 40 -2.04 -14.97 -9.94
N GLU A 41 -1.18 -14.35 -10.75
CA GLU A 41 -1.41 -14.06 -12.18
C GLU A 41 -2.71 -13.24 -12.40
N SER A 42 -2.97 -12.29 -11.51
CA SER A 42 -4.14 -11.42 -11.51
C SER A 42 -3.84 -10.04 -12.10
N SER A 43 -4.89 -9.31 -12.49
CA SER A 43 -4.75 -7.95 -13.02
C SER A 43 -4.12 -7.00 -11.98
N LEU A 44 -2.91 -6.51 -12.27
CA LEU A 44 -2.23 -5.50 -11.46
C LEU A 44 -3.00 -4.17 -11.47
N LEU A 45 -3.53 -3.79 -12.64
CA LEU A 45 -4.37 -2.63 -12.80
C LEU A 45 -5.65 -2.74 -11.95
N GLY A 46 -6.35 -3.86 -12.04
CA GLY A 46 -7.56 -4.10 -11.25
C GLY A 46 -7.28 -4.06 -9.74
N ASN A 47 -6.21 -4.71 -9.29
CA ASN A 47 -5.82 -4.69 -7.88
C ASN A 47 -5.50 -3.28 -7.37
N LEU A 48 -4.66 -2.52 -8.09
CA LEU A 48 -4.26 -1.18 -7.64
C LEU A 48 -5.40 -0.14 -7.74
N MET A 49 -6.34 -0.33 -8.67
CA MET A 49 -7.47 0.60 -8.90
C MET A 49 -8.66 0.34 -7.95
N ALA A 50 -8.68 -0.75 -7.21
CA ALA A 50 -9.87 -1.22 -6.48
C ALA A 50 -10.51 -0.18 -5.56
N ASP A 51 -9.72 0.57 -4.79
CA ASP A 51 -10.19 1.66 -3.91
C ASP A 51 -10.85 2.83 -4.63
N PHE A 52 -10.60 2.96 -5.94
CA PHE A 52 -11.17 4.00 -6.79
C PHE A 52 -12.47 3.56 -7.45
N VAL A 53 -12.88 2.29 -7.27
CA VAL A 53 -14.10 1.71 -7.83
C VAL A 53 -15.10 1.43 -6.71
N ARG A 54 -16.21 2.16 -6.71
CA ARG A 54 -17.29 1.98 -5.72
C ARG A 54 -18.27 0.90 -6.16
N GLY A 55 -18.67 0.06 -5.21
CA GLY A 55 -19.68 -0.97 -5.45
C GLY A 55 -19.21 -2.05 -6.42
N SER A 56 -20.16 -2.55 -7.21
CA SER A 56 -19.99 -3.61 -8.20
C SER A 56 -19.16 -3.10 -9.40
N PRO A 57 -17.98 -3.70 -9.70
CA PRO A 57 -17.18 -3.35 -10.88
C PRO A 57 -17.71 -3.96 -12.20
N GLU A 58 -18.71 -4.84 -12.13
CA GLU A 58 -19.26 -5.57 -13.27
C GLU A 58 -19.85 -4.63 -14.33
N GLY A 59 -19.59 -4.92 -15.60
CA GLY A 59 -20.07 -4.12 -16.73
C GLY A 59 -19.34 -2.79 -16.94
N ALA A 60 -18.57 -2.31 -15.95
CA ALA A 60 -17.75 -1.09 -16.06
C ALA A 60 -16.32 -1.38 -16.54
N PHE A 61 -15.82 -2.59 -16.32
CA PHE A 61 -14.45 -3.00 -16.66
C PHE A 61 -14.42 -4.39 -17.31
N SER A 62 -13.29 -4.74 -17.94
CA SER A 62 -13.07 -6.08 -18.48
C SER A 62 -13.09 -7.15 -17.37
N PRO A 63 -13.39 -8.42 -17.70
CA PRO A 63 -13.42 -9.51 -16.72
C PRO A 63 -12.14 -9.60 -15.88
N ASP A 64 -10.97 -9.43 -16.48
CA ASP A 64 -9.68 -9.51 -15.77
C ASP A 64 -9.49 -8.37 -14.76
N ILE A 65 -9.90 -7.16 -15.12
CA ILE A 65 -9.85 -6.00 -14.21
C ILE A 65 -10.85 -6.20 -13.06
N VAL A 66 -12.05 -6.70 -13.35
CA VAL A 66 -13.06 -7.05 -12.34
C VAL A 66 -12.49 -8.09 -11.36
N ALA A 67 -11.85 -9.14 -11.87
CA ALA A 67 -11.20 -10.16 -11.04
C ALA A 67 -10.08 -9.56 -10.16
N GLY A 68 -9.26 -8.65 -10.70
CA GLY A 68 -8.25 -7.93 -9.92
C GLY A 68 -8.85 -7.07 -8.79
N ILE A 69 -9.94 -6.34 -9.06
CA ILE A 69 -10.64 -5.54 -8.05
C ILE A 69 -11.20 -6.42 -6.93
N ARG A 70 -11.82 -7.56 -7.30
CA ARG A 70 -12.34 -8.54 -6.32
C ARG A 70 -11.23 -9.14 -5.49
N MET A 71 -10.10 -9.47 -6.11
CA MET A 71 -8.92 -10.00 -5.42
C MET A 71 -8.38 -9.01 -4.38
N HIS A 72 -8.22 -7.73 -4.73
CA HIS A 72 -7.80 -6.72 -3.75
C HIS A 72 -8.71 -6.69 -2.52
N ARG A 73 -10.03 -6.63 -2.73
CA ARG A 73 -11.02 -6.64 -1.64
C ARG A 73 -10.96 -7.92 -0.81
N ARG A 74 -10.63 -9.06 -1.45
CA ARG A 74 -10.43 -10.34 -0.76
C ARG A 74 -9.18 -10.31 0.11
N VAL A 75 -8.07 -9.77 -0.39
CA VAL A 75 -6.82 -9.56 0.36
C VAL A 75 -7.07 -8.67 1.58
N ASP A 76 -7.78 -7.56 1.41
CA ASP A 76 -8.14 -6.66 2.51
C ASP A 76 -8.94 -7.39 3.58
N SER A 77 -10.02 -8.08 3.18
CA SER A 77 -10.87 -8.82 4.11
C SER A 77 -10.11 -9.90 4.87
N LEU A 78 -9.17 -10.59 4.23
CA LEU A 78 -8.34 -11.62 4.87
C LEU A 78 -7.34 -11.00 5.85
N THR A 79 -6.68 -9.93 5.43
CA THR A 79 -5.70 -9.18 6.24
C THR A 79 -6.37 -8.61 7.48
N ASP A 80 -7.55 -8.00 7.32
CA ASP A 80 -8.31 -7.38 8.41
C ASP A 80 -8.72 -8.35 9.53
N GLN A 81 -8.93 -9.62 9.16
CA GLN A 81 -9.36 -10.68 10.06
C GLN A 81 -8.20 -11.55 10.55
N HIS A 82 -6.98 -11.33 10.04
CA HIS A 82 -5.84 -12.16 10.35
C HIS A 82 -5.45 -12.04 11.84
N PRO A 83 -5.20 -13.15 12.56
CA PRO A 83 -4.82 -13.10 13.98
C PRO A 83 -3.56 -12.26 14.24
N LEU A 84 -2.52 -12.39 13.40
CA LEU A 84 -1.29 -11.60 13.53
C LEU A 84 -1.50 -10.10 13.26
N VAL A 85 -2.40 -9.73 12.34
CA VAL A 85 -2.75 -8.32 12.10
C VAL A 85 -3.57 -7.78 13.27
N THR A 86 -4.46 -8.59 13.84
CA THR A 86 -5.18 -8.25 15.07
C THR A 86 -4.23 -8.05 16.25
N GLN A 87 -3.18 -8.86 16.35
CA GLN A 87 -2.12 -8.68 17.34
C GLN A 87 -1.34 -7.38 17.09
N ALA A 88 -0.95 -7.10 15.84
CA ALA A 88 -0.26 -5.87 15.48
C ALA A 88 -1.06 -4.62 15.87
N ARG A 89 -2.39 -4.63 15.66
CA ARG A 89 -3.28 -3.53 16.08
C ARG A 89 -3.25 -3.24 17.58
N LYS A 90 -2.92 -4.22 18.42
CA LYS A 90 -2.82 -4.06 19.89
C LYS A 90 -1.53 -3.39 20.34
N LEU A 91 -0.50 -3.34 19.49
CA LEU A 91 0.76 -2.63 19.76
C LEU A 91 0.60 -1.11 19.72
N PHE A 92 -0.46 -0.61 19.07
CA PHE A 92 -0.80 0.80 19.11
C PHE A 92 -1.46 1.17 20.45
N ARG A 93 -1.06 2.34 20.98
CA ARG A 93 -1.73 2.96 22.12
C ARG A 93 -3.21 3.21 21.83
N ASP A 94 -4.03 3.25 22.87
CA ASP A 94 -5.48 3.39 22.76
C ASP A 94 -5.90 4.61 21.92
N GLU A 95 -5.22 5.75 22.05
CA GLU A 95 -5.52 6.96 21.28
C GLU A 95 -5.25 6.83 19.76
N TYR A 96 -4.38 5.90 19.35
CA TYR A 96 -4.00 5.66 17.95
C TYR A 96 -4.62 4.41 17.34
N ARG A 97 -5.25 3.54 18.14
CA ARG A 97 -5.83 2.27 17.67
C ARG A 97 -6.86 2.44 16.55
N ARG A 98 -7.58 3.57 16.49
CA ARG A 98 -8.55 3.87 15.41
C ARG A 98 -7.90 4.06 14.03
N VAL A 99 -6.62 4.50 13.99
CA VAL A 99 -5.87 4.70 12.75
C VAL A 99 -4.90 3.54 12.47
N ALA A 100 -4.77 2.60 13.41
CA ALA A 100 -3.89 1.44 13.29
C ALA A 100 -4.04 0.66 11.97
N PRO A 101 -5.25 0.42 11.41
CA PRO A 101 -5.35 -0.27 10.12
C PRO A 101 -4.59 0.46 9.00
N ILE A 102 -4.84 1.76 8.84
CA ILE A 102 -4.19 2.60 7.82
C ILE A 102 -2.67 2.66 8.05
N THR A 103 -2.25 2.78 9.31
CA THR A 103 -0.83 2.79 9.66
C THR A 103 -0.17 1.45 9.33
N LEU A 104 -0.83 0.33 9.61
CA LEU A 104 -0.31 -1.01 9.33
C LEU A 104 -0.14 -1.25 7.84
N ASP A 105 -1.04 -0.76 6.99
CA ASP A 105 -0.92 -0.94 5.54
C ASP A 105 0.38 -0.30 5.01
N ILE A 106 0.73 0.89 5.51
CA ILE A 106 1.97 1.59 5.16
C ILE A 106 3.20 0.86 5.73
N VAL A 107 3.10 0.34 6.95
CA VAL A 107 4.19 -0.38 7.63
C VAL A 107 4.45 -1.75 6.98
N TRP A 108 3.42 -2.43 6.46
CA TRP A 108 3.58 -3.67 5.71
C TRP A 108 4.31 -3.43 4.39
N ASP A 109 3.95 -2.38 3.67
CA ASP A 109 4.67 -1.95 2.46
C ASP A 109 6.12 -1.53 2.78
N HIS A 110 6.38 -0.93 3.95
CA HIS A 110 7.74 -0.65 4.44
C HIS A 110 8.56 -1.92 4.60
N PHE A 111 8.08 -2.90 5.37
CA PHE A 111 8.82 -4.15 5.58
C PHE A 111 8.97 -4.98 4.31
N LEU A 112 7.95 -4.97 3.45
CA LEU A 112 8.04 -5.62 2.14
C LEU A 112 9.13 -4.97 1.28
N SER A 113 9.16 -3.64 1.23
CA SER A 113 10.18 -2.91 0.48
C SER A 113 11.58 -3.11 1.06
N LEU A 114 11.72 -3.09 2.39
CA LEU A 114 12.99 -3.25 3.10
C LEU A 114 13.56 -4.67 2.95
N HIS A 115 12.72 -5.69 3.02
CA HIS A 115 13.12 -7.10 2.97
C HIS A 115 12.76 -7.76 1.64
N TRP A 116 12.64 -7.00 0.56
CA TRP A 116 12.16 -7.49 -0.73
C TRP A 116 12.85 -8.79 -1.16
N ASP A 117 14.18 -8.82 -1.11
CA ASP A 117 15.01 -9.96 -1.53
C ASP A 117 14.77 -11.23 -0.69
N LYS A 118 14.12 -11.13 0.47
CA LYS A 118 13.68 -12.28 1.28
C LYS A 118 12.45 -12.94 0.65
N PHE A 119 11.53 -12.15 0.11
CA PHE A 119 10.20 -12.58 -0.33
C PHE A 119 10.12 -12.82 -1.84
N GLU A 120 10.82 -12.02 -2.65
CA GLU A 120 10.91 -12.21 -4.10
C GLU A 120 12.35 -12.57 -4.48
N LYS A 121 12.51 -13.61 -5.31
CA LYS A 121 13.81 -14.17 -5.71
C LYS A 121 14.13 -13.95 -7.18
N ASN A 122 13.11 -13.69 -7.99
CA ASN A 122 13.23 -13.60 -9.44
C ASN A 122 13.42 -12.16 -9.93
N TYR A 123 12.95 -11.18 -9.15
CA TYR A 123 13.00 -9.76 -9.50
C TYR A 123 13.57 -8.95 -8.34
N SER A 124 14.47 -8.02 -8.64
CA SER A 124 14.75 -6.93 -7.70
C SER A 124 13.52 -6.02 -7.57
N LEU A 125 13.42 -5.28 -6.47
CA LEU A 125 12.29 -4.36 -6.24
C LEU A 125 12.12 -3.33 -7.37
N PRO A 126 13.19 -2.68 -7.90
CA PRO A 126 13.05 -1.78 -9.04
C PRO A 126 12.54 -2.47 -10.32
N GLU A 127 12.97 -3.70 -10.60
CA GLU A 127 12.48 -4.47 -11.76
C GLU A 127 11.00 -4.78 -11.61
N PHE A 128 10.57 -5.22 -10.44
CA PHE A 128 9.16 -5.50 -10.16
C PHE A 128 8.29 -4.23 -10.28
N VAL A 129 8.74 -3.11 -9.71
CA VAL A 129 8.02 -1.83 -9.80
C VAL A 129 7.90 -1.36 -11.25
N ASN A 130 8.96 -1.51 -12.05
CA ASN A 130 8.91 -1.19 -13.49
C ASN A 130 7.97 -2.14 -14.25
N PHE A 131 7.99 -3.44 -13.94
CA PHE A 131 7.04 -4.40 -14.49
C PHE A 131 5.59 -4.00 -14.18
N ALA A 132 5.28 -3.69 -12.92
CA ALA A 132 3.95 -3.26 -12.52
C ALA A 132 3.52 -1.97 -13.23
N ARG A 133 4.40 -0.97 -13.30
CA ARG A 133 4.17 0.27 -14.03
C ARG A 133 3.83 0.01 -15.50
N ASN A 134 4.63 -0.81 -16.19
CA ASN A 134 4.43 -1.11 -17.61
C ASN A 134 3.10 -1.84 -17.90
N ASN A 135 2.57 -2.58 -16.94
CA ASN A 135 1.24 -3.22 -17.06
C ASN A 135 0.08 -2.26 -16.78
N ILE A 136 0.33 -1.13 -16.10
CA ILE A 136 -0.72 -0.20 -15.63
C ILE A 136 -0.78 1.06 -16.50
N GLU A 137 0.37 1.67 -16.79
CA GLU A 137 0.50 2.96 -17.46
C GLU A 137 -0.22 3.04 -18.83
N PRO A 138 -0.17 2.00 -19.70
CA PRO A 138 -0.87 2.02 -20.99
C PRO A 138 -2.38 2.18 -20.88
N HIS A 139 -2.97 1.79 -19.75
CA HIS A 139 -4.41 1.81 -19.53
C HIS A 139 -4.87 3.01 -18.68
N LEU A 140 -3.97 3.84 -18.16
CA LEU A 140 -4.32 4.89 -17.20
C LEU A 140 -5.35 5.89 -17.75
N ALA A 141 -5.32 6.21 -19.04
CA ALA A 141 -6.21 7.21 -19.63
C ALA A 141 -7.71 6.88 -19.44
N SER A 142 -8.08 5.59 -19.41
CA SER A 142 -9.47 5.12 -19.26
C SER A 142 -9.89 4.90 -17.80
N THR A 143 -9.00 5.12 -16.83
CA THR A 143 -9.26 4.89 -15.40
C THR A 143 -9.85 6.14 -14.70
N PRO A 144 -10.40 6.02 -13.48
CA PRO A 144 -10.85 7.19 -12.72
C PRO A 144 -9.77 8.25 -12.53
N LYS A 145 -10.11 9.53 -12.68
CA LYS A 145 -9.14 10.66 -12.57
C LYS A 145 -8.32 10.68 -11.27
N LYS A 146 -8.90 10.20 -10.17
CA LYS A 146 -8.20 10.10 -8.88
C LYS A 146 -7.11 9.01 -8.91
N PHE A 147 -7.35 7.90 -9.59
CA PHE A 147 -6.36 6.84 -9.79
C PHE A 147 -5.23 7.32 -10.70
N GLN A 148 -5.54 8.07 -11.77
CA GLN A 148 -4.53 8.72 -12.61
C GLN A 148 -3.60 9.63 -11.78
N ALA A 149 -4.17 10.44 -10.88
CA ALA A 149 -3.40 11.31 -9.99
C ALA A 149 -2.51 10.56 -8.99
N LEU A 150 -2.98 9.42 -8.45
CA LEU A 150 -2.17 8.53 -7.62
C LEU A 150 -0.95 8.03 -8.41
N ASN A 151 -1.18 7.48 -9.61
CA ASN A 151 -0.13 6.86 -10.44
C ASN A 151 0.96 7.85 -10.84
N ASN A 152 0.60 9.09 -11.21
CA ASN A 152 1.58 10.15 -11.49
C ASN A 152 2.60 10.29 -10.37
N THR A 153 2.16 10.10 -9.13
CA THR A 153 3.04 10.21 -7.98
C THR A 153 3.77 8.91 -7.66
N LEU A 154 3.03 7.80 -7.62
CA LEU A 154 3.53 6.48 -7.26
C LEU A 154 4.80 6.15 -8.06
N TRP A 155 4.74 6.41 -9.37
CA TRP A 155 5.83 6.13 -10.30
C TRP A 155 6.90 7.21 -10.32
N SER A 156 6.54 8.50 -10.41
CA SER A 156 7.55 9.57 -10.52
C SER A 156 8.43 9.72 -9.29
N GLN A 157 7.95 9.31 -8.12
CA GLN A 157 8.69 9.41 -6.86
C GLN A 157 9.31 8.08 -6.43
N ASN A 158 9.19 7.03 -7.24
CA ASN A 158 9.60 5.66 -6.87
C ASN A 158 9.09 5.28 -5.47
N LEU A 159 7.84 5.64 -5.17
CA LEU A 159 7.34 5.64 -3.79
C LEU A 159 7.41 4.24 -3.17
N LEU A 160 7.05 3.20 -3.92
CA LEU A 160 7.11 1.81 -3.49
C LEU A 160 8.52 1.34 -3.13
N ILE A 161 9.55 1.88 -3.79
CA ILE A 161 10.96 1.58 -3.51
C ILE A 161 11.44 2.36 -2.28
N ARG A 162 10.98 3.61 -2.14
CA ARG A 162 11.35 4.48 -1.02
C ARG A 162 10.70 4.10 0.29
N TYR A 163 9.68 3.24 0.26
CA TYR A 163 9.07 2.72 1.47
C TYR A 163 10.07 1.96 2.35
N ALA A 164 11.18 1.43 1.84
CA ALA A 164 12.27 0.89 2.68
C ALA A 164 12.89 1.90 3.67
N ASP A 165 12.71 3.21 3.47
CA ASP A 165 13.21 4.27 4.34
C ASP A 165 12.15 4.71 5.35
N MET A 166 12.42 4.55 6.65
CA MET A 166 11.53 5.01 7.73
C MET A 166 11.24 6.51 7.70
N SER A 167 12.16 7.33 7.20
CA SER A 167 11.91 8.76 7.02
C SER A 167 10.81 9.00 5.96
N CYS A 168 10.71 8.12 4.96
CA CYS A 168 9.62 8.16 3.99
C CYS A 168 8.28 7.86 4.69
N ILE A 169 8.25 6.84 5.55
CA ILE A 169 7.06 6.44 6.31
C ILE A 169 6.57 7.56 7.24
N ALA A 170 7.48 8.17 8.01
CA ALA A 170 7.18 9.32 8.86
C ALA A 170 6.53 10.47 8.07
N ASN A 171 7.14 10.83 6.93
CA ASN A 171 6.64 11.85 6.03
C ASN A 171 5.24 11.49 5.49
N VAL A 172 5.03 10.24 5.08
CA VAL A 172 3.75 9.75 4.57
C VAL A 172 2.64 9.95 5.60
N LEU A 173 2.84 9.47 6.82
CA LEU A 173 1.87 9.57 7.92
C LEU A 173 1.60 11.02 8.33
N GLN A 174 2.64 11.83 8.48
CA GLN A 174 2.52 13.24 8.87
C GLN A 174 1.71 14.03 7.84
N ASN A 175 1.91 13.75 6.55
CA ASN A 175 1.18 14.41 5.48
C ASN A 175 -0.29 13.98 5.43
N MET A 176 -0.59 12.71 5.64
CA MET A 176 -1.96 12.23 5.73
C MET A 176 -2.70 12.87 6.92
N ALA A 177 -2.03 13.00 8.06
CA ALA A 177 -2.55 13.67 9.25
C ALA A 177 -2.82 15.16 9.00
N ARG A 178 -1.87 15.87 8.38
CA ARG A 178 -2.00 17.31 8.09
C ARG A 178 -3.16 17.62 7.16
N GLN A 179 -3.40 16.73 6.20
CA GLN A 179 -4.37 16.99 5.14
C GLN A 179 -5.80 16.61 5.55
N ARG A 180 -5.95 15.84 6.64
CA ARG A 180 -7.25 15.36 7.11
C ARG A 180 -7.37 15.46 8.62
N PRO A 181 -8.19 16.40 9.14
CA PRO A 181 -8.41 16.54 10.57
C PRO A 181 -8.88 15.25 11.27
N LYS A 182 -9.66 14.41 10.58
CA LYS A 182 -10.13 13.11 11.12
C LYS A 182 -9.01 12.08 11.31
N LEU A 183 -7.89 12.23 10.58
CA LEU A 183 -6.72 11.36 10.66
C LEU A 183 -5.54 12.05 11.36
N SER A 184 -5.79 13.12 12.13
CA SER A 184 -4.74 13.83 12.87
C SER A 184 -3.91 12.91 13.76
N ALA A 185 -4.52 11.83 14.26
CA ALA A 185 -3.90 10.78 15.04
C ALA A 185 -2.80 9.98 14.30
N LEU A 186 -2.77 9.98 12.96
CA LEU A 186 -1.73 9.26 12.19
C LEU A 186 -0.32 9.77 12.52
N ALA A 187 -0.16 11.07 12.72
CA ALA A 187 1.15 11.64 13.05
C ALA A 187 1.70 11.09 14.38
N GLY A 188 0.83 10.87 15.37
CA GLY A 188 1.22 10.30 16.66
C GLY A 188 1.45 8.78 16.63
N SER A 189 0.81 8.08 15.68
CA SER A 189 0.99 6.63 15.51
C SER A 189 2.42 6.24 15.09
N TYR A 190 3.18 7.17 14.51
CA TYR A 190 4.57 6.91 14.11
C TYR A 190 5.45 6.51 15.30
N GLN A 191 5.24 7.11 16.48
CA GLN A 191 6.01 6.76 17.67
C GLN A 191 5.75 5.31 18.12
N ASP A 192 4.54 4.78 17.91
CA ASP A 192 4.22 3.40 18.24
C ASP A 192 4.95 2.43 17.30
N ILE A 193 5.10 2.82 16.01
CA ILE A 193 5.92 2.08 15.05
C ILE A 193 7.37 2.00 15.52
N GLU A 194 7.95 3.12 15.95
CA GLU A 194 9.34 3.13 16.43
C GLU A 194 9.51 2.28 17.70
N ASN A 195 8.59 2.39 18.65
CA ASN A 195 8.66 1.68 19.91
C ASN A 195 8.49 0.15 19.75
N HIS A 196 7.71 -0.28 18.76
CA HIS A 196 7.38 -1.68 18.50
C HIS A 196 7.92 -2.16 17.15
N TYR A 197 8.96 -1.54 16.62
CA TYR A 197 9.44 -1.78 15.25
C TYR A 197 9.75 -3.27 15.01
N LEU A 198 10.53 -3.89 15.90
CA LEU A 198 10.89 -5.30 15.80
C LEU A 198 9.69 -6.24 16.00
N ASP A 199 8.71 -5.83 16.82
CA ASP A 199 7.47 -6.60 17.00
C ASP A 199 6.66 -6.61 15.68
N PHE A 200 6.50 -5.44 15.05
CA PHE A 200 5.84 -5.34 13.75
C PHE A 200 6.60 -6.11 12.66
N GLU A 201 7.93 -6.00 12.61
CA GLU A 201 8.77 -6.74 11.65
C GLU A 201 8.60 -8.25 11.79
N THR A 202 8.59 -8.74 13.03
CA THR A 202 8.38 -10.15 13.35
C THR A 202 7.01 -10.62 12.89
N LEU A 203 5.96 -9.87 13.22
CA LEU A 203 4.59 -10.18 12.81
C LEU A 203 4.45 -10.18 11.29
N PHE A 204 5.04 -9.20 10.60
CA PHE A 204 5.04 -9.14 9.14
C PHE A 204 5.74 -10.36 8.51
N CYS A 205 6.93 -10.71 9.03
CA CYS A 205 7.70 -11.84 8.53
C CYS A 205 7.01 -13.19 8.72
N GLN A 206 6.06 -13.30 9.65
CA GLN A 206 5.22 -14.48 9.83
C GLN A 206 3.97 -14.42 8.94
N PHE A 207 3.28 -13.28 8.93
CA PHE A 207 2.02 -13.06 8.21
C PHE A 207 2.18 -13.09 6.69
N TYR A 208 3.15 -12.35 6.15
CA TYR A 208 3.20 -12.13 4.70
C TYR A 208 3.44 -13.40 3.86
N PRO A 209 4.29 -14.35 4.29
CA PRO A 209 4.41 -15.65 3.62
C PRO A 209 3.09 -16.43 3.53
N GLU A 210 2.18 -16.31 4.52
CA GLU A 210 0.87 -16.96 4.46
C GLU A 210 0.03 -16.38 3.31
N MET A 211 0.05 -15.05 3.14
CA MET A 211 -0.64 -14.38 2.04
C MET A 211 -0.03 -14.72 0.68
N MET A 212 1.29 -14.81 0.59
CA MET A 212 1.98 -15.28 -0.62
C MET A 212 1.57 -16.70 -1.00
N ALA A 213 1.50 -17.61 -0.02
CA ALA A 213 1.06 -18.98 -0.26
C ALA A 213 -0.39 -19.05 -0.77
N LEU A 214 -1.29 -18.20 -0.26
CA LEU A 214 -2.65 -18.09 -0.79
C LEU A 214 -2.67 -17.57 -2.23
N ALA A 215 -1.82 -16.58 -2.54
CA ALA A 215 -1.70 -16.00 -3.88
C ALA A 215 -1.19 -17.03 -4.89
N SER A 216 -0.06 -17.68 -4.62
CA SER A 216 0.56 -18.66 -5.52
C SER A 216 -0.33 -19.88 -5.77
N ASN A 217 -1.16 -20.26 -4.79
CA ASN A 217 -2.14 -21.34 -4.94
C ASN A 217 -3.47 -20.87 -5.56
N LYS A 218 -3.54 -19.62 -6.06
CA LYS A 218 -4.74 -18.99 -6.64
C LYS A 218 -5.98 -19.02 -5.73
N ARG A 219 -5.78 -19.14 -4.41
CA ARG A 219 -6.84 -19.14 -3.38
C ARG A 219 -7.36 -17.74 -3.02
N LEU A 220 -6.74 -16.71 -3.60
CA LEU A 220 -7.22 -15.33 -3.54
C LEU A 220 -8.19 -14.97 -4.67
N LEU A 221 -8.32 -15.84 -5.68
CA LEU A 221 -9.25 -15.70 -6.80
C LEU A 221 -10.58 -16.39 -6.44
N GLY A 222 -11.37 -15.72 -5.60
CA GLY A 222 -12.72 -16.16 -5.22
C GLY A 222 -13.80 -15.69 -6.17
#